data_AF-A0A174BBC2-F1
#
_entry.id   AF-A0A174BBC2-F1
#
_cell.length_a   1.000
_cell.length_b   1.000
_cell.length_c   1.000
_cell.angle_alpha   90.00
_cell.angle_beta   90.00
_cell.angle_gamma   90.00
#
_symmetry.space_group_name_H-M   'P 1'
#
loop_
_entity.id
_entity.type
_entity.pdbx_description
1 polymer ?
#
loop_
_entity_poly.entity_id
_entity_poly.type
_entity_poly.pdbx_seq_one_letter_code
_entity_poly.pdbx_strand_id
1 'polypeptide(L)'
;MKNERAYYAVVDLLTYRDAERTAFSIINHYVRFVDREDDKPKNQWKTNDDWAWFVGENREPIRLTTKPEPYTLQKALHWLQRQVAPTIKMVQALDRENHTTILKDMIEQAELKDKHKHLLQLEKSTIEERIDTAIPQENDDVLEKQ
;
A
#
# COMPACT_ATOMS: atom_id res chain seq x y z
N MET A 1 -4.90 -4.42 -14.12
CA MET A 1 -4.99 -5.28 -12.91
C MET A 1 -3.81 -6.24 -12.87
N LYS A 2 -3.28 -6.56 -11.69
CA LYS A 2 -2.21 -7.56 -11.48
C LYS A 2 -2.46 -8.33 -10.17
N ASN A 3 -1.81 -9.47 -10.01
CA ASN A 3 -1.77 -10.28 -8.78
C ASN A 3 -3.19 -10.61 -8.24
N GLU A 4 -3.40 -10.51 -6.93
CA GLU A 4 -4.66 -10.85 -6.26
C GLU A 4 -5.87 -10.08 -6.80
N ARG A 5 -5.70 -8.79 -7.18
CA ARG A 5 -6.77 -8.01 -7.79
C ARG A 5 -7.28 -8.62 -9.09
N ALA A 6 -6.38 -9.16 -9.92
CA ALA A 6 -6.74 -9.86 -11.14
C ALA A 6 -7.43 -11.20 -10.85
N TYR A 7 -6.97 -11.92 -9.82
CA TYR A 7 -7.58 -13.16 -9.37
C TYR A 7 -9.05 -12.94 -8.95
N TYR A 8 -9.33 -11.97 -8.08
CA TYR A 8 -10.70 -11.69 -7.63
C TYR A 8 -11.62 -11.24 -8.75
N ALA A 9 -11.13 -10.44 -9.70
CA ALA A 9 -11.90 -10.07 -10.89
C ALA A 9 -12.28 -11.30 -11.73
N VAL A 10 -11.37 -12.27 -11.90
CA VAL A 10 -11.65 -13.52 -12.63
C VAL A 10 -12.62 -14.41 -11.87
N VAL A 11 -12.46 -14.53 -10.54
CA VAL A 11 -13.39 -15.30 -9.70
C VAL A 11 -14.81 -14.74 -9.82
N ASP A 12 -14.97 -13.42 -9.72
CA ASP A 12 -16.28 -12.79 -9.87
C ASP A 12 -16.89 -13.02 -11.25
N LEU A 13 -16.08 -12.83 -12.30
CA LEU A 13 -16.50 -13.09 -13.69
C LEU A 13 -16.97 -14.54 -13.88
N LEU A 14 -16.24 -15.52 -13.36
CA LEU A 14 -16.61 -16.93 -13.46
C LEU A 14 -17.85 -17.28 -12.63
N THR A 15 -18.04 -16.61 -11.49
CA THR A 15 -19.17 -16.84 -10.59
C THR A 15 -20.48 -16.40 -11.23
N TYR A 16 -20.51 -15.17 -11.77
CA TYR A 16 -21.74 -14.59 -12.29
C TYR A 16 -21.89 -14.73 -13.80
N ARG A 17 -20.80 -15.09 -14.51
CA ARG A 17 -20.73 -15.20 -15.99
C ARG A 17 -21.23 -13.96 -16.72
N ASP A 18 -21.12 -12.81 -16.06
CA ASP A 18 -21.59 -11.52 -16.53
C ASP A 18 -20.41 -10.55 -16.53
N ALA A 19 -19.81 -10.38 -17.71
CA ALA A 19 -18.66 -9.50 -17.89
C ALA A 19 -19.03 -8.02 -17.66
N GLU A 20 -20.27 -7.63 -17.93
CA GLU A 20 -20.75 -6.28 -17.74
C GLU A 20 -20.78 -5.94 -16.25
N ARG A 21 -21.39 -6.82 -15.45
CA ARG A 21 -21.41 -6.68 -13.99
C ARG A 21 -20.01 -6.62 -13.40
N THR A 22 -19.11 -7.54 -13.76
CA THR A 22 -17.74 -7.53 -13.22
C THR A 22 -16.99 -6.25 -13.63
N ALA A 23 -17.12 -5.81 -14.89
CA ALA A 23 -16.47 -4.60 -15.38
C ALA A 23 -16.96 -3.33 -14.65
N PHE A 24 -18.27 -3.13 -14.51
CA PHE A 24 -18.81 -1.97 -13.81
C PHE A 24 -18.53 -2.00 -12.32
N SER A 25 -18.53 -3.18 -11.69
CA SER A 25 -18.11 -3.33 -10.31
C SER A 25 -16.65 -2.93 -10.08
N ILE A 26 -15.75 -3.22 -11.05
CA ILE A 26 -14.37 -2.73 -11.02
C ILE A 26 -14.34 -1.20 -11.17
N ILE A 27 -15.06 -0.65 -12.15
CA ILE A 27 -15.08 0.80 -12.41
C ILE A 27 -15.58 1.57 -11.19
N ASN A 28 -16.68 1.13 -10.58
CA ASN A 28 -17.27 1.74 -9.38
C ASN A 28 -16.35 1.76 -8.17
N HIS A 29 -15.41 0.83 -8.11
CA HIS A 29 -14.44 0.75 -7.03
C HIS A 29 -13.37 1.86 -7.12
N TYR A 30 -13.05 2.35 -8.33
CA TYR A 30 -11.98 3.33 -8.54
C TYR A 30 -12.47 4.72 -8.94
N VAL A 31 -13.62 4.81 -9.61
CA VAL A 31 -14.10 6.05 -10.20
C VAL A 31 -15.56 6.25 -9.84
N ARG A 32 -15.87 7.43 -9.33
CA ARG A 32 -17.24 7.92 -9.12
C ARG A 32 -17.30 9.38 -9.52
N PHE A 33 -18.23 9.72 -10.41
CA PHE A 33 -18.55 11.12 -10.69
C PHE A 33 -19.61 11.59 -9.69
N VAL A 34 -19.39 12.79 -9.16
CA VAL A 34 -20.15 13.36 -8.05
C VAL A 34 -20.56 14.78 -8.38
N ASP A 35 -21.71 15.19 -7.87
CA ASP A 35 -22.16 16.57 -7.95
C ASP A 35 -21.49 17.40 -6.85
N ARG A 36 -21.13 18.63 -7.18
CA ARG A 36 -20.41 19.51 -6.26
C ARG A 36 -21.37 20.04 -5.19
N GLU A 37 -21.09 19.71 -3.94
CA GLU A 37 -21.81 20.20 -2.75
C GLU A 37 -20.83 20.99 -1.87
N ASP A 38 -20.84 22.32 -2.01
CA ASP A 38 -19.89 23.21 -1.32
C ASP A 38 -20.09 23.23 0.20
N ASP A 39 -21.24 22.78 0.69
CA ASP A 39 -21.60 22.66 2.11
C ASP A 39 -21.07 21.38 2.78
N LYS A 40 -20.52 20.43 2.01
CA LYS A 40 -20.09 19.12 2.50
C LYS A 40 -18.65 18.77 2.10
N PRO A 41 -17.97 17.93 2.90
CA PRO A 41 -16.68 17.38 2.50
C PRO A 41 -16.83 16.48 1.25
N LYS A 42 -15.81 16.50 0.38
CA LYS A 42 -15.82 15.81 -0.94
C LYS A 42 -16.20 14.32 -0.91
N ASN A 43 -15.92 13.62 0.20
CA ASN A 43 -16.28 12.20 0.34
C ASN A 43 -17.79 11.96 0.47
N GLN A 44 -18.54 12.97 0.93
CA GLN A 44 -20.00 12.92 1.13
C GLN A 44 -20.81 13.46 -0.05
N TRP A 45 -20.15 13.95 -1.10
CA TRP A 45 -20.83 14.44 -2.30
C TRP A 45 -21.66 13.32 -2.94
N LYS A 46 -22.89 13.65 -3.32
CA LYS A 46 -23.81 12.72 -4.00
C LYS A 46 -23.24 12.32 -5.35
N THR A 47 -23.42 11.05 -5.71
CA THR A 47 -23.13 10.56 -7.07
C THR A 47 -24.00 11.30 -8.08
N ASN A 48 -23.39 11.73 -9.18
CA ASN A 48 -24.10 12.38 -10.27
C ASN A 48 -25.14 11.42 -10.89
N ASP A 49 -26.32 11.93 -11.22
CA ASP A 49 -27.44 11.10 -11.67
C ASP A 49 -27.18 10.45 -13.05
N ASP A 50 -26.48 11.12 -13.98
CA ASP A 50 -26.09 10.53 -15.27
C ASP A 50 -25.07 9.39 -15.09
N TRP A 51 -24.16 9.55 -14.12
CA TRP A 51 -23.22 8.49 -13.76
C TRP A 51 -23.92 7.31 -13.09
N ALA A 52 -24.89 7.56 -12.21
CA ALA A 52 -25.68 6.52 -11.58
C ALA A 52 -26.49 5.72 -12.62
N TRP A 53 -27.08 6.41 -13.60
CA TRP A 53 -27.78 5.79 -14.73
C TRP A 53 -26.84 4.94 -15.59
N PHE A 54 -25.67 5.49 -15.96
CA PHE A 54 -24.69 4.80 -16.82
C PHE A 54 -24.16 3.50 -16.21
N VAL A 55 -23.90 3.52 -14.91
CA VAL A 55 -23.34 2.39 -14.17
C VAL A 55 -24.41 1.32 -13.84
N GLY A 56 -25.68 1.71 -13.87
CA GLY A 56 -26.82 0.90 -13.45
C GLY A 56 -27.09 1.05 -11.94
N GLU A 57 -28.28 1.53 -11.61
CA GLU A 57 -28.77 1.60 -10.23
C GLU A 57 -28.72 0.21 -9.57
N ASN A 58 -28.21 0.13 -8.33
CA ASN A 58 -28.13 -1.08 -7.48
C ASN A 58 -27.06 -2.14 -7.81
N ARG A 59 -25.97 -1.82 -8.54
CA ARG A 59 -24.83 -2.74 -8.66
C ARG A 59 -23.85 -2.58 -7.49
N GLU A 60 -23.85 -3.53 -6.56
CA GLU A 60 -22.91 -3.51 -5.44
C GLU A 60 -21.45 -3.57 -5.94
N PRO A 61 -20.58 -2.62 -5.53
CA PRO A 61 -19.18 -2.64 -5.92
C PRO A 61 -18.49 -3.89 -5.34
N ILE A 62 -17.80 -4.65 -6.19
CA ILE A 62 -16.95 -5.75 -5.73
C ILE A 62 -15.83 -5.19 -4.88
N ARG A 63 -15.59 -5.80 -3.72
CA ARG A 63 -14.42 -5.52 -2.90
C ARG A 63 -13.17 -6.11 -3.57
N LEU A 64 -12.51 -5.29 -4.39
CA LEU A 64 -11.20 -5.58 -4.98
C LEU A 64 -10.04 -5.11 -4.10
N THR A 65 -10.33 -4.48 -2.96
CA THR A 65 -9.33 -4.15 -1.93
C THR A 65 -8.85 -5.44 -1.31
N THR A 66 -7.70 -5.90 -1.76
CA THR A 66 -6.85 -6.77 -0.96
C THR A 66 -6.23 -5.95 0.15
N LYS A 67 -5.95 -6.58 1.30
CA LYS A 67 -5.09 -5.94 2.30
C LYS A 67 -3.77 -5.58 1.59
N PRO A 68 -3.18 -4.40 1.84
CA PRO A 68 -1.89 -4.07 1.26
C PRO A 68 -0.93 -5.21 1.59
N GLU A 69 -0.16 -5.68 0.59
CA GLU A 69 0.82 -6.72 0.82
C GLU A 69 1.69 -6.30 2.01
N PRO A 70 1.83 -7.15 3.05
CA PRO A 70 2.55 -6.78 4.24
C PRO A 70 3.96 -6.31 3.87
N TYR A 71 4.40 -5.23 4.50
CA TYR A 71 5.76 -4.76 4.34
C TYR A 71 6.72 -5.83 4.87
N THR A 72 7.70 -6.24 4.07
CA THR A 72 8.63 -7.34 4.41
C THR A 72 10.06 -6.84 4.54
N LEU A 73 10.93 -7.61 5.21
CA LEU A 73 12.36 -7.29 5.29
C LEU A 73 12.99 -7.17 3.89
N GLN A 74 12.60 -8.05 2.96
CA GLN A 74 13.11 -8.00 1.58
C GLN A 74 12.73 -6.69 0.87
N LYS A 75 11.49 -6.18 1.07
CA LYS A 75 11.07 -4.87 0.55
C LYS A 75 11.88 -3.73 1.18
N ALA A 76 12.15 -3.81 2.49
CA ALA A 76 12.99 -2.83 3.19
C ALA A 76 14.42 -2.79 2.64
N LEU A 77 15.05 -3.95 2.46
CA LEU A 77 16.40 -4.06 1.90
C LEU A 77 16.44 -3.54 0.45
N HIS A 78 15.44 -3.87 -0.36
CA HIS A 78 15.37 -3.40 -1.74
C HIS A 78 15.19 -1.88 -1.83
N TRP A 79 14.32 -1.32 -0.99
CA TRP A 79 14.16 0.13 -0.86
C TRP A 79 15.47 0.80 -0.44
N LEU A 80 16.15 0.27 0.58
CA LEU A 80 17.44 0.81 1.05
C LEU A 80 18.48 0.80 -0.07
N GLN A 81 18.58 -0.31 -0.80
CA GLN A 81 19.49 -0.47 -1.93
C GLN A 81 19.19 0.53 -3.07
N ARG A 82 17.91 0.73 -3.40
CA ARG A 82 17.53 1.58 -4.54
C ARG A 82 17.51 3.07 -4.21
N GLN A 83 17.04 3.44 -3.04
CA GLN A 83 16.77 4.84 -2.70
C GLN A 83 17.93 5.50 -1.96
N VAL A 84 18.62 4.76 -1.07
CA VAL A 84 19.52 5.38 -0.08
C VAL A 84 20.98 4.96 -0.28
N ALA A 85 21.27 3.83 -0.92
CA ALA A 85 22.64 3.33 -1.08
C ALA A 85 23.62 4.30 -1.75
N PRO A 86 23.26 5.05 -2.81
CA PRO A 86 24.17 6.06 -3.39
C PRO A 86 24.55 7.15 -2.38
N THR A 87 23.57 7.65 -1.62
CA THR A 87 23.79 8.68 -0.59
C THR A 87 24.64 8.14 0.56
N ILE A 88 24.38 6.93 1.04
CA ILE A 88 25.20 6.27 2.06
C ILE A 88 26.66 6.17 1.58
N LYS A 89 26.87 5.76 0.32
CA LYS A 89 28.22 5.66 -0.26
C LYS A 89 28.91 7.01 -0.33
N MET A 90 28.19 8.07 -0.67
CA MET A 90 28.72 9.44 -0.69
C MET A 90 29.15 9.90 0.71
N VAL A 91 28.30 9.74 1.73
CA VAL A 91 28.64 10.12 3.11
C VAL A 91 29.80 9.29 3.63
N GLN A 92 29.86 7.99 3.31
CA GLN A 92 30.99 7.14 3.67
C GLN A 92 32.31 7.59 3.04
N ALA A 93 32.28 8.11 1.80
CA ALA A 93 33.46 8.69 1.16
C ALA A 93 33.90 9.98 1.87
N LEU A 94 32.95 10.84 2.20
CA LEU A 94 33.18 12.08 2.96
C LEU A 94 33.80 11.80 4.33
N ASP A 95 33.29 10.81 5.06
CA ASP A 95 33.81 10.41 6.37
C ASP A 95 35.28 9.94 6.29
N ARG A 96 35.64 9.22 5.23
CA ARG A 96 37.02 8.75 5.02
C ARG A 96 37.97 9.90 4.70
N GLU A 97 37.55 10.86 3.89
CA GLU A 97 38.36 12.01 3.48
C GLU A 97 38.59 12.97 4.64
N ASN A 98 37.55 13.23 5.43
CA ASN A 98 37.59 14.20 6.53
C ASN A 98 37.93 13.60 7.89
N HIS A 99 38.16 12.28 7.96
CA HIS A 99 38.35 11.54 9.20
C HIS A 99 37.21 11.75 10.21
N THR A 100 35.97 11.79 9.72
CA THR A 100 34.76 11.95 10.52
C THR A 100 34.00 10.62 10.68
N THR A 101 33.03 10.60 11.59
CA THR A 101 32.23 9.40 11.92
C THR A 101 30.74 9.62 11.70
N ILE A 102 30.36 10.59 10.84
CA ILE A 102 28.98 11.08 10.70
C ILE A 102 28.00 9.94 10.43
N LEU A 103 28.31 9.07 9.45
CA LEU A 103 27.42 7.96 9.10
C LEU A 103 27.27 6.95 10.24
N LYS A 104 28.36 6.69 10.96
CA LYS A 104 28.36 5.76 12.09
C LYS A 104 27.54 6.32 13.26
N ASP A 105 27.75 7.59 13.60
CA ASP A 105 27.06 8.26 14.69
C ASP A 105 25.55 8.37 14.40
N MET A 106 25.16 8.63 13.14
CA MET A 106 23.76 8.62 12.70
C MET A 106 23.09 7.25 12.88
N ILE A 107 23.81 6.15 12.61
CA ILE A 107 23.27 4.80 12.77
C ILE A 107 23.16 4.44 14.26
N GLU A 108 24.15 4.81 15.08
CA GLU A 108 24.15 4.52 16.52
C GLU A 108 23.04 5.27 17.27
N GLN A 109 22.72 6.50 16.83
CA GLN A 109 21.63 7.30 17.41
C GLN A 109 20.24 6.90 16.88
N ALA A 110 20.16 6.10 15.82
CA ALA A 110 18.88 5.73 15.23
C ALA A 110 18.16 4.66 16.07
N GLU A 111 16.96 4.98 16.56
CA GLU A 111 16.14 4.04 17.30
C GLU A 111 15.30 3.14 16.39
N LEU A 112 15.28 1.84 16.70
CA LEU A 112 14.38 0.90 16.04
C LEU A 112 12.95 1.09 16.55
N LYS A 113 12.06 1.53 15.65
CA LYS A 113 10.60 1.54 15.88
C LYS A 113 10.05 0.12 15.97
N ASP A 114 8.86 -0.02 16.56
CA ASP A 114 8.24 -1.32 16.80
C ASP A 114 8.02 -2.13 15.52
N LYS A 115 7.67 -1.48 14.40
CA LYS A 115 7.59 -2.11 13.07
C LYS A 115 8.94 -2.74 12.65
N HIS A 116 10.07 -2.08 12.93
CA HIS A 116 11.40 -2.61 12.61
C HIS A 116 11.76 -3.81 13.50
N LYS A 117 11.47 -3.71 14.80
CA LYS A 117 11.70 -4.81 15.76
C LYS A 117 10.88 -6.04 15.40
N HIS A 118 9.61 -5.85 15.02
CA HIS A 118 8.73 -6.93 14.63
C HIS A 118 9.20 -7.63 13.35
N LEU A 119 9.64 -6.87 12.32
CA LEU A 119 10.25 -7.45 11.12
C LEU A 119 11.51 -8.27 11.42
N LEU A 120 12.34 -7.80 12.36
CA LEU A 120 13.53 -8.53 12.79
C LEU A 120 13.18 -9.81 13.56
N GLN A 121 12.09 -9.82 14.33
CA GLN A 121 11.60 -11.02 15.01
C GLN A 121 11.08 -12.06 14.01
N LEU A 122 10.27 -11.63 13.03
CA LEU A 122 9.70 -12.51 12.02
C LEU A 122 10.77 -13.25 11.17
N GLU A 123 11.91 -12.62 10.94
CA GLU A 123 13.04 -13.22 10.21
C GLU A 123 13.93 -14.10 11.10
N LYS A 124 13.89 -13.91 12.42
CA LYS A 124 14.58 -14.77 13.40
C LYS A 124 13.74 -15.99 13.78
N SER A 125 12.42 -15.92 13.61
CA SER A 125 11.50 -17.04 13.81
C SER A 125 11.64 -18.10 12.72
N THR A 126 11.56 -19.37 13.11
CA THR A 126 11.62 -20.53 12.20
C THR A 126 10.45 -20.49 11.21
N ILE A 127 10.63 -21.11 10.03
CA ILE A 127 9.66 -21.16 8.93
C ILE A 127 8.23 -21.50 9.39
N GLU A 128 8.08 -22.31 10.44
CA GLU A 128 6.79 -22.76 11.00
C GLU A 128 5.98 -21.65 11.70
N GLU A 129 6.61 -20.62 12.28
CA GLU A 129 5.92 -19.50 12.93
C GLU A 129 5.50 -18.38 11.95
N ARG A 130 6.06 -18.37 10.74
CA ARG A 130 5.86 -17.30 9.74
C ARG A 130 4.49 -17.34 9.05
N ILE A 131 3.74 -18.43 9.21
CA ILE A 131 2.45 -18.64 8.52
C ILE A 131 1.29 -17.94 9.23
N ASP A 132 1.37 -17.69 10.55
CA ASP A 132 0.23 -17.19 11.35
C ASP A 132 0.35 -15.75 11.87
N THR A 133 1.48 -15.06 11.67
CA THR A 133 1.69 -13.68 12.19
C THR A 133 1.76 -12.64 11.07
N ALA A 134 0.68 -12.49 10.32
CA ALA A 134 0.48 -11.28 9.52
C ALA A 134 0.17 -10.08 10.45
N ILE A 135 1.07 -9.10 10.48
CA ILE A 135 0.94 -7.87 11.28
C ILE A 135 -0.38 -7.15 10.95
N PRO A 136 -1.27 -6.90 11.93
CA PRO A 136 -2.39 -5.98 11.75
C PRO A 136 -1.87 -4.58 11.41
N GLN A 137 -2.24 -4.07 10.24
CA GLN A 137 -1.92 -2.70 9.85
C GLN A 137 -2.88 -1.76 10.58
N GLU A 138 -2.43 -1.12 11.66
CA GLU A 138 -3.12 0.08 12.16
C GLU A 138 -2.69 1.30 11.31
N ASN A 139 -3.72 1.96 10.79
CA ASN A 139 -3.80 3.17 9.97
C ASN A 139 -2.60 4.14 10.06
N ASP A 140 -1.88 4.33 8.95
CA ASP A 140 -0.88 5.41 8.78
C ASP A 140 -0.97 6.01 7.37
N ASP A 141 -2.18 6.37 6.93
CA ASP A 141 -2.46 7.06 5.65
C ASP A 141 -2.08 8.56 5.66
N VAL A 142 -1.14 9.00 6.52
CA VAL A 142 -0.87 10.44 6.75
C VAL A 142 0.47 10.94 6.19
N LEU A 143 1.29 10.11 5.54
CA LEU A 143 2.62 10.55 5.04
C LEU A 143 2.83 10.48 3.53
N GLU A 144 1.76 10.53 2.72
CA GLU A 144 1.84 10.84 1.29
C GLU A 144 1.00 12.06 0.93
N LYS A 145 1.43 13.23 1.43
CA LYS A 145 1.18 14.52 0.76
C LYS A 145 2.42 15.41 0.89
N GLN A 146 3.27 15.33 -0.12
CA GLN A 146 4.01 16.48 -0.67
C GLN A 146 3.88 16.43 -2.19
#